data_AF-A0A4P7KZH3-F1
#
_entry.id   AF-A0A4P7KZH3-F1
#
_cell.length_a   1.000
_cell.length_b   1.000
_cell.length_c   1.000
_cell.angle_alpha   90.00
_cell.angle_beta   90.00
_cell.angle_gamma   90.00
#
_symmetry.space_group_name_H-M   'P 1'
#
loop_
_entity.id
_entity.type
_entity.pdbx_description
1 polymer ?
#
loop_
_entity_poly.entity_id
_entity_poly.type
_entity_poly.pdbx_seq_one_letter_code
_entity_poly.pdbx_strand_id
1 'polypeptide(L)'
;MNHNIIFTYTEESALAAYQGGFINESGAYVITIAEAKLSKSDKGAEFIEFSGESEDGRKVNYLSICCKKNDGTVNPFGQNMVNAMMGCIGIQRVTSVVHNNNLVAPEFHGKKVGLVLQKVLRTKKNGDESYSFDIRMPFVANTGQTLLEKVENKPAQAVKNLLRTLKDRDERRPTHTPVNNEFNPF
;
A
#
# COMPACT_ATOMS: atom_id res chain seq x y z
N MET A 1 39.53 31.10 -10.53
CA MET A 1 39.06 29.92 -9.77
C MET A 1 38.05 29.21 -10.65
N ASN A 2 38.23 27.93 -10.94
CA ASN A 2 37.23 27.17 -11.69
C ASN A 2 36.08 26.80 -10.74
N HIS A 3 34.88 27.28 -11.03
CA HIS A 3 33.69 26.88 -10.28
C HIS A 3 33.11 25.61 -10.90
N ASN A 4 32.97 24.56 -10.08
CA ASN A 4 32.29 23.34 -10.47
C ASN A 4 30.78 23.54 -10.25
N ILE A 5 29.99 23.44 -11.31
CA ILE A 5 28.54 23.51 -11.22
C ILE A 5 28.05 22.13 -10.78
N ILE A 6 27.53 22.04 -9.55
CA ILE A 6 27.03 20.78 -8.96
C ILE A 6 25.52 20.58 -9.16
N PHE A 7 24.79 21.64 -9.50
CA PHE A 7 23.36 21.61 -9.80
C PHE A 7 23.00 22.70 -10.81
N THR A 8 22.13 22.35 -11.74
CA THR A 8 21.54 23.27 -12.71
C THR A 8 20.03 23.24 -12.51
N TYR A 9 19.43 24.41 -12.34
CA TYR A 9 17.99 24.53 -12.29
C TYR A 9 17.37 24.09 -13.62
N THR A 10 16.34 23.26 -13.56
CA THR A 10 15.38 23.09 -14.64
C THR A 10 13.98 23.25 -14.06
N GLU A 11 13.12 23.96 -14.80
CA GLU A 11 11.72 24.18 -14.40
C GLU A 11 10.98 22.84 -14.23
N GLU A 12 11.24 21.89 -15.12
CA GLU A 12 10.73 20.52 -15.05
C GLU A 12 11.08 19.81 -13.73
N SER A 13 12.35 19.83 -13.31
CA SER A 13 12.78 19.21 -12.05
C SER A 13 12.24 19.95 -10.81
N ALA A 14 12.06 21.26 -10.90
CA ALA A 14 11.46 22.06 -9.83
C ALA A 14 9.96 21.76 -9.67
N LEU A 15 9.23 21.57 -10.77
CA LEU A 15 7.82 21.18 -10.77
C LEU A 15 7.63 19.74 -10.30
N ALA A 16 8.55 18.83 -10.65
CA ALA A 16 8.54 17.44 -10.16
C ALA A 16 8.69 17.33 -8.63
N ALA A 17 9.38 18.27 -7.99
CA ALA A 17 9.48 18.32 -6.52
C ALA A 17 8.12 18.52 -5.84
N TYR A 18 7.16 19.16 -6.52
CA TYR A 18 5.79 19.33 -6.03
C TYR A 18 4.89 18.11 -6.30
N GLN A 19 5.27 17.27 -7.28
CA GLN A 19 4.59 15.99 -7.59
C GLN A 19 5.16 14.79 -6.80
N GLY A 20 6.36 14.94 -6.21
CA GLY A 20 7.07 13.93 -5.42
C GLY A 20 6.55 13.70 -3.99
N GLY A 21 5.22 13.61 -3.83
CA GLY A 21 4.57 13.34 -2.55
C GLY A 21 4.39 11.85 -2.25
N PHE A 22 3.73 11.54 -1.13
CA PHE A 22 3.23 10.19 -0.84
C PHE A 22 1.75 10.10 -1.20
N ILE A 23 1.29 8.93 -1.61
CA ILE A 23 -0.14 8.61 -1.61
C ILE A 23 -0.66 8.80 -0.18
N ASN A 24 -1.72 9.58 -0.03
CA ASN A 24 -2.27 10.00 1.27
C ASN A 24 -3.80 9.96 1.33
N GLU A 25 -4.44 9.45 0.28
CA GLU A 25 -5.89 9.35 0.12
C GLU A 25 -6.31 7.92 -0.26
N SER A 26 -7.53 7.53 0.09
CA SER A 26 -8.14 6.31 -0.44
C SER A 26 -8.39 6.46 -1.94
N GLY A 27 -8.17 5.40 -2.72
CA GLY A 27 -8.37 5.47 -4.16
C GLY A 27 -7.83 4.27 -4.91
N ALA A 28 -7.94 4.30 -6.23
CA ALA A 28 -7.31 3.33 -7.13
C ALA A 28 -6.05 3.94 -7.73
N TYR A 29 -4.94 3.21 -7.63
CA TYR A 29 -3.64 3.66 -8.09
C TYR A 29 -2.99 2.56 -8.92
N VAL A 30 -2.45 2.91 -10.09
CA VAL A 30 -1.51 2.06 -10.80
C VAL A 30 -0.12 2.38 -10.28
N ILE A 31 0.57 1.37 -9.77
CA ILE A 31 1.86 1.51 -9.10
C ILE A 31 2.90 0.66 -9.83
N THR A 32 4.06 1.25 -10.12
CA THR A 32 5.27 0.51 -10.50
C THR A 32 5.98 0.09 -9.22
N ILE A 33 6.08 -1.23 -8.99
CA ILE A 33 6.68 -1.77 -7.77
C ILE A 33 8.19 -1.55 -7.80
N ALA A 34 8.71 -0.85 -6.80
CA ALA A 34 10.15 -0.64 -6.60
C ALA A 34 10.76 -1.76 -5.75
N GLU A 35 10.09 -2.20 -4.69
CA GLU A 35 10.54 -3.29 -3.83
C GLU A 35 9.36 -4.13 -3.33
N ALA A 36 9.58 -5.42 -3.17
CA ALA A 36 8.68 -6.34 -2.49
C ALA A 36 9.48 -7.06 -1.40
N LYS A 37 9.59 -6.43 -0.23
CA LYS A 37 10.41 -6.90 0.88
C LYS A 37 9.70 -8.01 1.65
N LEU A 38 10.40 -9.09 1.94
CA LEU A 38 9.94 -10.16 2.83
C LEU A 38 10.45 -9.84 4.23
N SER A 39 9.53 -9.67 5.18
CA SER A 39 9.86 -9.30 6.56
C SER A 39 9.19 -10.24 7.56
N LYS A 40 9.76 -10.28 8.76
CA LYS A 40 9.26 -11.05 9.89
C LYS A 40 9.21 -10.16 11.11
N SER A 41 8.06 -10.15 11.78
CA SER A 41 7.93 -9.44 13.07
C SER A 41 8.66 -10.19 14.18
N ASP A 42 8.96 -9.50 15.28
CA ASP A 42 9.58 -10.09 16.48
C ASP A 42 8.79 -11.29 17.02
N LYS A 43 7.47 -11.29 16.83
CA LYS A 43 6.55 -12.36 17.28
C LYS A 43 6.37 -13.49 16.28
N GLY A 44 7.03 -13.42 15.12
CA GLY A 44 7.09 -14.51 14.16
C GLY A 44 6.17 -14.40 12.95
N ALA A 45 5.21 -13.47 12.91
CA ALA A 45 4.40 -13.25 11.69
C ALA A 45 5.29 -12.82 10.51
N GLU A 46 4.99 -13.36 9.33
CA GLU A 46 5.71 -13.11 8.08
C GLU A 46 4.87 -12.24 7.14
N PHE A 47 5.51 -11.26 6.52
CA PHE A 47 4.89 -10.26 5.67
C PHE A 47 5.62 -10.14 4.33
N ILE A 48 4.88 -9.71 3.31
CA ILE A 48 5.44 -9.08 2.11
C ILE A 48 5.04 -7.61 2.10
N GLU A 49 6.01 -6.72 1.93
CA GLU A 49 5.86 -5.28 2.03
C GLU A 49 6.24 -4.64 0.71
N PHE A 50 5.28 -3.98 0.07
CA PHE A 50 5.49 -3.32 -1.21
C PHE A 50 5.80 -1.84 -1.05
N SER A 51 6.74 -1.37 -1.85
CA SER A 51 6.98 0.04 -2.12
C SER A 51 7.01 0.30 -3.63
N GLY A 52 6.73 1.53 -4.04
CA GLY A 52 6.67 1.88 -5.44
C GLY A 52 6.21 3.31 -5.68
N GLU A 53 5.91 3.59 -6.93
CA GLU A 53 5.51 4.92 -7.40
C GLU A 53 4.29 4.80 -8.32
N SER A 54 3.31 5.68 -8.14
CA SER A 54 2.16 5.78 -9.04
C SER A 54 2.51 6.56 -10.31
N GLU A 55 1.66 6.45 -11.32
CA GLU A 55 1.90 7.11 -12.62
C GLU A 55 1.96 8.64 -12.56
N ASP A 56 1.43 9.24 -11.50
CA ASP A 56 1.50 10.67 -11.22
C ASP A 56 2.68 11.07 -10.30
N GLY A 57 3.65 10.17 -10.11
CA GLY A 57 4.89 10.44 -9.36
C GLY A 57 4.78 10.30 -7.84
N ARG A 58 3.58 10.01 -7.30
CA ARG A 58 3.41 9.82 -5.85
C ARG A 58 3.95 8.47 -5.40
N LYS A 59 4.67 8.47 -4.28
CA LYS A 59 5.26 7.27 -3.69
C LYS A 59 4.28 6.55 -2.79
N VAL A 60 4.39 5.24 -2.73
CA VAL A 60 3.79 4.42 -1.68
C VAL A 60 4.87 3.58 -1.04
N ASN A 61 4.86 3.51 0.28
CA ASN A 61 5.79 2.70 1.06
C ASN A 61 5.00 1.87 2.06
N TYR A 62 5.58 0.73 2.46
CA TYR A 62 5.07 -0.10 3.55
C TYR A 62 3.65 -0.63 3.34
N LEU A 63 3.27 -0.94 2.09
CA LEU A 63 2.04 -1.70 1.83
C LEU A 63 2.25 -3.15 2.27
N SER A 64 1.96 -3.42 3.54
CA SER A 64 2.27 -4.66 4.21
C SER A 64 1.11 -5.66 4.13
N ILE A 65 1.39 -6.87 3.68
CA ILE A 65 0.45 -7.99 3.66
C ILE A 65 0.98 -9.10 4.55
N CYS A 66 0.23 -9.45 5.60
CA CYS A 66 0.56 -10.57 6.48
C CYS A 66 0.26 -11.91 5.78
N CYS A 67 1.27 -12.71 5.47
CA CYS A 67 1.14 -14.01 4.79
C CYS A 67 1.10 -15.20 5.75
N LYS A 68 1.75 -15.07 6.91
CA LYS A 68 1.68 -16.05 8.02
C LYS A 68 1.53 -15.33 9.35
N LYS A 69 0.72 -15.92 10.22
CA LYS A 69 0.48 -15.41 11.57
C LYS A 69 1.65 -15.76 12.51
N ASN A 70 1.62 -15.20 13.72
CA ASN A 70 2.65 -15.43 14.75
C ASN A 70 2.82 -16.92 15.12
N ASP A 71 1.76 -17.71 15.00
CA ASP A 71 1.76 -19.16 15.25
C ASP A 71 2.32 -19.97 14.07
N GLY A 72 2.80 -19.31 13.00
CA GLY A 72 3.30 -19.93 11.79
C GLY A 72 2.23 -20.40 10.80
N THR A 73 0.94 -20.32 11.17
CA THR A 73 -0.15 -20.70 10.27
C THR A 73 -0.29 -19.71 9.13
N VAL A 74 -0.70 -20.21 7.97
CA VAL A 74 -1.00 -19.39 6.80
C VAL A 74 -2.12 -18.40 7.13
N ASN A 75 -1.95 -17.15 6.73
CA ASN A 75 -3.04 -16.18 6.68
C ASN A 75 -3.72 -16.27 5.30
N PRO A 76 -4.91 -16.88 5.16
CA PRO A 76 -5.52 -17.09 3.85
C PRO A 76 -5.85 -15.78 3.15
N PHE A 77 -6.23 -14.74 3.91
CA PHE A 77 -6.50 -13.42 3.33
C PHE A 77 -5.26 -12.83 2.67
N GLY A 78 -4.12 -12.85 3.37
CA GLY A 78 -2.87 -12.33 2.83
C GLY A 78 -2.34 -13.14 1.65
N GLN A 79 -2.38 -14.47 1.74
CA GLN A 79 -1.97 -15.33 0.62
C GLN A 79 -2.85 -15.12 -0.62
N ASN A 80 -4.17 -15.03 -0.45
CA ASN A 80 -5.08 -14.77 -1.56
C ASN A 80 -4.84 -13.39 -2.18
N MET A 81 -4.50 -12.38 -1.38
CA MET A 81 -4.15 -11.04 -1.88
C MET A 81 -2.88 -11.07 -2.74
N VAL A 82 -1.81 -11.73 -2.26
CA VAL A 82 -0.56 -11.87 -3.01
C VAL A 82 -0.79 -12.66 -4.31
N ASN A 83 -1.55 -13.76 -4.25
CA ASN A 83 -1.91 -14.53 -5.44
C ASN A 83 -2.72 -13.71 -6.46
N ALA A 84 -3.64 -12.88 -5.99
CA ALA A 84 -4.42 -12.00 -6.86
C ALA A 84 -3.53 -10.95 -7.53
N MET A 85 -2.57 -10.37 -6.79
CA MET A 85 -1.55 -9.47 -7.37
C MET A 85 -0.70 -10.20 -8.42
N MET A 86 -0.18 -11.39 -8.09
CA MET A 86 0.60 -12.24 -9.00
C MET A 86 -0.17 -12.51 -10.31
N GLY A 87 -1.45 -12.86 -10.22
CA GLY A 87 -2.30 -13.07 -11.39
C GLY A 87 -2.54 -11.80 -12.21
N CYS A 88 -2.68 -10.64 -11.56
CA CYS A 88 -2.83 -9.36 -12.28
C CYS A 88 -1.58 -8.99 -13.11
N ILE A 89 -0.39 -9.34 -12.62
CA ILE A 89 0.90 -9.01 -13.26
C ILE A 89 1.55 -10.18 -14.01
N GLY A 90 0.90 -11.35 -14.03
CA GLY A 90 1.34 -12.53 -14.79
C GLY A 90 2.54 -13.27 -14.19
N ILE A 91 2.75 -13.21 -12.86
CA ILE A 91 3.78 -13.98 -12.17
C ILE A 91 3.21 -15.34 -11.74
N GLN A 92 3.92 -16.41 -12.04
CA GLN A 92 3.51 -17.77 -11.65
C GLN A 92 4.20 -18.27 -10.38
N ARG A 93 5.38 -17.72 -10.08
CA ARG A 93 6.21 -18.14 -8.94
C ARG A 93 6.97 -16.93 -8.42
N VAL A 94 7.10 -16.87 -7.09
CA VAL A 94 7.90 -15.89 -6.38
C VAL A 94 9.05 -16.60 -5.70
N THR A 95 10.26 -16.04 -5.79
CA THR A 95 11.43 -16.50 -5.07
C THR A 95 11.87 -15.46 -4.04
N SER A 96 12.87 -15.80 -3.23
CA SER A 96 13.45 -14.86 -2.27
C SER A 96 14.95 -14.74 -2.49
N VAL A 97 15.46 -13.51 -2.61
CA VAL A 97 16.89 -13.21 -2.73
C VAL A 97 17.28 -12.14 -1.72
N VAL A 98 18.55 -12.12 -1.30
CA VAL A 98 19.07 -11.02 -0.48
C VAL A 98 19.53 -9.90 -1.40
N HIS A 99 19.02 -8.69 -1.19
CA HIS A 99 19.40 -7.47 -1.91
C HIS A 99 19.50 -6.31 -0.91
N ASN A 100 20.64 -5.61 -0.86
CA ASN A 100 20.89 -4.51 0.09
C ASN A 100 20.50 -4.84 1.55
N ASN A 101 20.89 -6.03 2.02
CA ASN A 101 20.57 -6.58 3.35
C ASN A 101 19.08 -6.85 3.62
N ASN A 102 18.19 -6.67 2.64
CA ASN A 102 16.80 -7.08 2.71
C ASN A 102 16.61 -8.43 2.01
N LEU A 103 15.72 -9.28 2.54
CA LEU A 103 15.17 -10.39 1.78
C LEU A 103 14.04 -9.84 0.90
N VAL A 104 14.10 -10.04 -0.41
CA VAL A 104 13.14 -9.48 -1.37
C VAL A 104 12.60 -10.53 -2.32
N ALA A 105 11.41 -10.29 -2.85
CA ALA A 105 10.77 -11.04 -3.92
C ALA A 105 11.01 -10.33 -5.28
N PRO A 106 12.07 -10.69 -6.02
CA PRO A 106 12.55 -9.90 -7.15
C PRO A 106 11.58 -9.90 -8.34
N GLU A 107 10.71 -10.91 -8.48
CA GLU A 107 9.79 -11.01 -9.63
C GLU A 107 8.76 -9.88 -9.68
N PHE A 108 8.50 -9.22 -8.54
CA PHE A 108 7.62 -8.05 -8.49
C PHE A 108 8.30 -6.76 -8.96
N HIS A 109 9.63 -6.68 -8.92
CA HIS A 109 10.35 -5.44 -9.23
C HIS A 109 10.06 -4.97 -10.66
N GLY A 110 9.76 -3.67 -10.81
CA GLY A 110 9.43 -3.02 -12.07
C GLY A 110 8.07 -3.41 -12.66
N LYS A 111 7.29 -4.30 -12.02
CA LYS A 111 5.95 -4.65 -12.49
C LYS A 111 4.95 -3.55 -12.15
N LYS A 112 4.05 -3.27 -13.09
CA LYS A 112 2.90 -2.39 -12.87
C LYS A 112 1.71 -3.19 -12.37
N VAL A 113 1.13 -2.77 -11.23
CA VAL A 113 -0.09 -3.35 -10.67
C VAL A 113 -1.05 -2.25 -10.29
N GLY A 114 -2.34 -2.47 -10.54
CA GLY A 114 -3.40 -1.62 -10.02
C GLY A 114 -3.78 -2.04 -8.61
N LEU A 115 -3.90 -1.11 -7.68
CA LEU A 115 -4.32 -1.36 -6.30
C LEU A 115 -5.40 -0.35 -5.89
N VAL A 116 -6.51 -0.84 -5.36
CA VAL A 116 -7.45 -0.02 -4.59
C VAL A 116 -6.96 0.03 -3.15
N LEU A 117 -6.55 1.20 -2.70
CA LEU A 117 -6.03 1.47 -1.36
C LEU A 117 -7.11 2.14 -0.52
N GLN A 118 -7.34 1.62 0.69
CA GLN A 118 -8.18 2.25 1.70
C GLN A 118 -7.29 2.81 2.80
N LYS A 119 -7.35 4.13 3.01
CA LYS A 119 -6.69 4.77 4.14
C LYS A 119 -7.33 4.32 5.45
N VAL A 120 -6.51 3.94 6.40
CA VAL A 120 -6.91 3.53 7.74
C VAL A 120 -6.28 4.48 8.73
N LEU A 121 -7.08 5.33 9.36
CA LEU A 121 -6.65 6.25 10.41
C LEU A 121 -6.44 5.45 11.71
N ARG A 122 -5.34 5.71 12.40
CA ARG A 122 -4.92 4.96 13.60
C ARG A 122 -4.34 5.87 14.65
N THR A 123 -4.47 5.47 15.90
CA THR A 123 -3.74 6.10 17.02
C THR A 123 -2.52 5.25 17.36
N LYS A 124 -1.33 5.84 17.31
CA LYS A 124 -0.09 5.22 17.78
C LYS A 124 -0.13 4.97 19.29
N LYS A 125 0.80 4.16 19.78
CA LYS A 125 0.94 3.86 21.23
C LYS A 125 1.14 5.12 22.06
N ASN A 126 1.92 6.08 21.56
CA ASN A 126 2.21 7.36 22.21
C ASN A 126 1.05 8.36 22.18
N GLY A 127 -0.09 8.03 21.54
CA GLY A 127 -1.25 8.91 21.45
C GLY A 127 -1.35 9.69 20.14
N ASP A 128 -0.28 9.78 19.36
CA ASP A 128 -0.29 10.50 18.09
C ASP A 128 -1.18 9.81 17.06
N GLU A 129 -1.74 10.60 16.16
CA GLU A 129 -2.43 10.08 14.99
C GLU A 129 -1.43 9.60 13.92
N SER A 130 -1.86 8.62 13.15
CA SER A 130 -1.17 8.09 11.98
C SER A 130 -2.19 7.54 11.00
N TYR A 131 -1.73 7.12 9.83
CA TYR A 131 -2.53 6.28 8.96
C TYR A 131 -1.68 5.19 8.33
N SER A 132 -2.34 4.17 7.82
CA SER A 132 -1.78 3.17 6.91
C SER A 132 -2.74 2.97 5.73
N PHE A 133 -2.36 2.12 4.78
CA PHE A 133 -3.26 1.66 3.72
C PHE A 133 -3.50 0.17 3.81
N ASP A 134 -4.77 -0.20 3.68
CA ASP A 134 -5.17 -1.57 3.37
C ASP A 134 -5.34 -1.70 1.85
N ILE A 135 -4.76 -2.75 1.26
CA ILE A 135 -5.05 -3.13 -0.12
C ILE A 135 -6.43 -3.81 -0.12
N ARG A 136 -7.41 -3.17 -0.76
CA ARG A 136 -8.77 -3.70 -0.88
C ARG A 136 -8.93 -4.62 -2.07
N MET A 137 -8.29 -4.28 -3.18
CA MET A 137 -8.48 -5.00 -4.43
C MET A 137 -7.31 -4.74 -5.40
N PRO A 138 -6.60 -5.78 -5.86
CA PRO A 138 -5.68 -5.65 -6.97
C PRO A 138 -6.43 -5.72 -8.31
N PHE A 139 -5.92 -5.02 -9.31
CA PHE A 139 -6.44 -5.01 -10.67
C PHE A 139 -5.30 -4.92 -11.69
N VAL A 140 -5.62 -5.28 -12.93
CA VAL A 140 -4.70 -5.25 -14.07
C VAL A 140 -4.52 -3.80 -14.49
N ALA A 141 -3.29 -3.29 -14.37
CA ALA A 141 -2.97 -1.88 -14.57
C ALA A 141 -3.53 -1.30 -15.89
N ASN A 142 -3.36 -2.03 -16.99
CA ASN A 142 -3.72 -1.54 -18.33
C ASN A 142 -5.22 -1.55 -18.61
N THR A 143 -6.01 -2.39 -17.92
CA THR A 143 -7.43 -2.59 -18.26
C THR A 143 -8.39 -2.18 -17.15
N GLY A 144 -7.91 -1.97 -15.92
CA GLY A 144 -8.75 -1.70 -14.75
C GLY A 144 -9.56 -2.91 -14.26
N GLN A 145 -9.40 -4.09 -14.90
CA GLN A 145 -10.12 -5.30 -14.54
C GLN A 145 -9.49 -5.97 -13.33
N THR A 146 -10.30 -6.51 -12.44
CA THR A 146 -9.84 -7.55 -11.51
C THR A 146 -9.40 -8.81 -12.27
N LEU A 147 -8.65 -9.69 -11.59
CA LEU A 147 -8.27 -10.97 -12.19
C LEU A 147 -9.49 -11.80 -12.62
N LEU A 148 -10.55 -11.82 -11.80
CA LEU A 148 -11.79 -12.53 -12.11
C LEU A 148 -12.45 -11.99 -13.38
N GLU A 149 -12.62 -10.66 -13.47
CA GLU A 149 -13.19 -10.03 -14.66
C GLU A 149 -12.38 -10.31 -15.92
N LYS A 150 -11.04 -10.31 -15.81
CA LYS A 150 -10.16 -10.63 -16.93
C LYS A 150 -10.31 -12.09 -17.38
N VAL A 151 -10.34 -13.05 -16.45
CA VAL A 151 -10.51 -14.47 -16.76
C VAL A 151 -11.87 -14.75 -17.39
N GLU A 152 -12.91 -14.05 -16.94
CA GLU A 152 -14.28 -14.20 -17.45
C GLU A 152 -14.60 -13.30 -18.66
N ASN A 153 -13.62 -12.56 -19.19
CA ASN A 153 -13.80 -11.57 -20.27
C ASN A 153 -14.91 -10.53 -19.98
N LYS A 154 -15.08 -10.13 -18.72
CA LYS A 154 -16.04 -9.12 -18.27
C LYS A 154 -15.43 -7.71 -18.28
N PRO A 155 -16.23 -6.65 -18.49
CA PRO A 155 -15.74 -5.28 -18.40
C PRO A 155 -15.27 -4.94 -16.98
N ALA A 156 -14.38 -3.94 -16.85
CA ALA A 156 -13.90 -3.44 -15.57
C ALA A 156 -15.01 -2.67 -14.82
N GLN A 157 -15.64 -3.33 -13.84
CA GLN A 157 -16.74 -2.79 -13.06
C GLN A 157 -16.52 -2.91 -11.54
N ALA A 158 -15.85 -3.96 -11.06
CA ALA A 158 -15.63 -4.21 -9.64
C ALA A 158 -14.86 -3.06 -8.96
N VAL A 159 -13.77 -2.59 -9.57
CA VAL A 159 -13.00 -1.44 -9.08
C VAL A 159 -13.87 -0.18 -9.02
N LYS A 160 -14.62 0.11 -10.10
CA LYS A 160 -15.52 1.28 -10.16
C LYS A 160 -16.59 1.24 -9.08
N ASN A 161 -17.20 0.07 -8.86
CA ASN A 161 -18.22 -0.12 -7.84
C ASN A 161 -17.66 0.08 -6.43
N LEU A 162 -16.48 -0.46 -6.16
CA LEU A 162 -15.81 -0.29 -4.86
C LEU A 162 -15.46 1.18 -4.61
N LEU A 163 -14.93 1.89 -5.59
CA LEU A 163 -14.57 3.31 -5.44
C LEU A 163 -15.77 4.19 -5.08
N ARG A 164 -16.97 3.87 -5.56
CA ARG A 164 -18.21 4.62 -5.22
C ARG A 164 -18.58 4.56 -3.75
N THR A 165 -18.17 3.51 -3.04
CA THR A 165 -18.49 3.29 -1.63
C THR A 165 -17.26 3.35 -0.72
N LEU A 166 -16.07 3.54 -1.30
CA LEU A 166 -14.82 3.58 -0.57
C LEU A 166 -14.77 4.83 0.30
N LYS A 167 -14.55 4.61 1.59
CA LYS A 167 -14.31 5.65 2.58
C LYS A 167 -13.09 5.27 3.39
N ASP A 168 -12.41 6.27 3.93
CA ASP A 168 -11.38 6.04 4.94
C ASP A 168 -11.98 5.26 6.11
N ARG A 169 -11.19 4.33 6.67
CA ARG A 169 -11.56 3.60 7.89
C ARG A 169 -10.96 4.29 9.09
N ASP A 170 -11.77 4.54 10.11
CA ASP A 170 -11.29 5.12 11.36
C ASP A 170 -11.11 4.04 12.43
N GLU A 171 -9.86 3.76 12.79
CA GLU A 171 -9.46 2.87 13.88
C GLU A 171 -8.74 3.65 14.99
N ARG A 172 -8.91 4.98 15.04
CA ARG A 172 -8.36 5.78 16.14
C ARG A 172 -9.04 5.39 17.45
N ARG A 173 -8.28 5.44 18.54
CA ARG A 173 -8.82 5.23 19.89
C ARG A 173 -9.86 6.33 20.17
N PRO A 174 -11.03 6.00 20.75
CA PRO A 174 -12.01 7.02 21.13
C PRO A 174 -11.33 8.06 22.04
N THR A 175 -11.47 9.34 21.70
CA THR A 175 -11.10 10.40 22.64
C THR A 175 -12.02 10.28 23.85
N HIS A 176 -11.45 10.03 25.03
CA HIS A 176 -12.24 10.02 26.25
C HIS A 176 -12.70 11.46 26.49
N THR A 177 -13.92 11.80 26.07
CA THR A 177 -14.57 13.03 26.51
C THR A 177 -14.74 12.90 28.03
N PRO A 178 -14.16 13.78 28.86
CA PRO A 178 -14.47 13.79 30.27
C PRO A 178 -15.97 14.07 30.38
N VAL A 179 -16.72 13.11 30.90
CA VAL A 179 -18.08 13.38 31.36
C VAL A 179 -17.89 14.31 32.55
N ASN A 180 -18.17 15.60 32.37
CA ASN A 180 -18.34 16.52 33.48
C ASN A 180 -19.53 15.99 34.28
N ASN A 181 -19.25 15.23 35.34
CA ASN A 181 -20.24 14.96 36.37
C ASN A 181 -20.56 16.31 37.02
N GLU A 182 -21.58 16.98 36.50
CA GLU A 182 -22.26 18.03 37.25
C GLU A 182 -22.74 17.42 38.56
N PHE A 183 -22.06 17.83 39.63
CA PHE A 183 -22.46 17.60 41.00
C PHE A 183 -23.87 18.18 41.14
N ASN A 184 -24.89 17.33 41.33
CA ASN A 184 -26.25 17.78 41.62
C ASN A 184 -26.49 17.62 43.14
N PRO A 185 -26.44 18.71 43.93
CA PRO A 185 -26.75 18.63 45.35
C PRO A 185 -28.26 18.77 45.55
N PHE A 186 -28.93 17.64 45.76
CA PHE A 186 -30.23 17.59 46.43
C PHE A 186 -30.22 16.45 47.45
#